data_AF-A0AAC9WIQ2-F1
#
_entry.id   AF-A0AAC9WIQ2-F1
#
_cell.length_a   1.000
_cell.length_b   1.000
_cell.length_c   1.000
_cell.angle_alpha   90.00
_cell.angle_beta   90.00
_cell.angle_gamma   90.00
#
_symmetry.space_group_name_H-M   'P 1'
#
loop_
_entity.id
_entity.type
_entity.pdbx_description
1 polymer ?
#
loop_
_entity_poly.entity_id
_entity_poly.type
_entity_poly.pdbx_seq_one_letter_code
_entity_poly.pdbx_strand_id
1 'polypeptide(L)'
;MNRIIVVRGIIISIILGLLFFFMNQAQATEETQTLLMRSIFVACTFALLYFITFSLLNNESRKRLYGPPLLIGLIGGILIGQLLQHPLIGVGVGVVLGLLIGMIRQRSVKE
;
A
#
# COMPACT_ATOMS: atom_id res chain seq x y z
N MET A 1 -3.49 -15.89 10.75
CA MET A 1 -3.27 -15.21 9.46
C MET A 1 -2.46 -16.12 8.55
N ASN A 2 -2.89 -16.35 7.30
CA ASN A 2 -2.20 -17.30 6.41
C ASN A 2 -0.78 -16.82 6.08
N ARG A 3 0.21 -17.73 6.12
CA ARG A 3 1.63 -17.42 5.93
C ARG A 3 1.90 -16.75 4.57
N ILE A 4 1.14 -17.15 3.54
CA ILE A 4 1.22 -16.59 2.17
C ILE A 4 0.82 -15.10 2.13
N ILE A 5 -0.16 -14.70 2.96
CA ILE A 5 -0.66 -13.32 3.03
C ILE A 5 0.42 -12.44 3.67
N VAL A 6 0.96 -12.89 4.81
CA VAL A 6 2.06 -12.20 5.53
C VAL A 6 3.27 -11.98 4.62
N VAL A 7 3.75 -13.04 3.95
CA VAL A 7 4.94 -12.98 3.08
C VAL A 7 4.72 -12.01 1.92
N ARG A 8 3.54 -12.02 1.29
CA ARG A 8 3.22 -11.07 0.21
C ARG A 8 3.20 -9.63 0.72
N GLY A 9 2.62 -9.39 1.90
CA GLY A 9 2.60 -8.05 2.51
C GLY A 9 4.00 -7.51 2.80
N ILE A 10 4.88 -8.35 3.34
CA ILE A 10 6.28 -7.99 3.60
C ILE A 10 7.00 -7.67 2.29
N ILE A 11 6.90 -8.53 1.27
CA ILE A 11 7.53 -8.31 -0.03
C ILE A 11 7.06 -6.99 -0.66
N ILE A 12 5.75 -6.75 -0.65
CA ILE A 12 5.17 -5.51 -1.19
C ILE A 12 5.71 -4.29 -0.42
N SER A 13 5.72 -4.33 0.91
CA SER A 13 6.22 -3.22 1.74
C SER A 13 7.69 -2.89 1.49
N ILE A 14 8.53 -3.91 1.25
CA ILE A 14 9.94 -3.76 0.92
C ILE A 14 10.10 -3.13 -0.47
N ILE A 15 9.38 -3.64 -1.48
CA ILE A 15 9.41 -3.11 -2.85
C ILE A 15 9.03 -1.63 -2.85
N LEU A 16 8.05 -1.24 -2.04
CA LEU A 16 7.59 0.14 -1.96
C LEU A 16 8.55 1.06 -1.22
N GLY A 17 9.16 0.58 -0.14
CA GLY A 17 10.23 1.30 0.53
C GLY A 17 11.39 1.59 -0.43
N LEU A 18 11.76 0.60 -1.26
CA LEU A 18 12.76 0.76 -2.31
C LEU A 18 12.31 1.76 -3.39
N LEU A 19 11.08 1.65 -3.90
CA LEU A 19 10.55 2.60 -4.89
C LEU A 19 10.55 4.02 -4.35
N PHE A 20 10.09 4.22 -3.11
CA PHE A 20 10.14 5.52 -2.44
C PHE A 20 11.57 6.04 -2.34
N PHE A 21 12.52 5.20 -1.94
CA PHE A 21 13.94 5.56 -1.87
C PHE A 21 14.47 6.04 -3.23
N PHE A 22 14.25 5.26 -4.30
CA PHE A 22 14.70 5.62 -5.64
C PHE A 22 14.03 6.89 -6.18
N MET A 23 12.72 7.04 -5.96
CA MET A 23 11.97 8.23 -6.38
C MET A 23 12.46 9.50 -5.68
N ASN A 24 12.78 9.42 -4.38
CA ASN A 24 13.27 10.57 -3.64
C ASN A 24 14.76 10.84 -3.91
N GLN A 25 15.60 9.81 -4.10
CA GLN A 25 17.00 9.98 -4.55
C GLN A 25 17.10 10.71 -5.88
N ALA A 26 16.22 10.40 -6.85
CA ALA A 26 16.20 11.06 -8.15
C ALA A 26 15.83 12.56 -8.08
N GLN A 27 15.26 13.00 -6.96
CA GLN A 27 14.79 14.37 -6.73
C GLN A 27 15.58 15.07 -5.59
N ALA A 28 16.59 14.42 -5.01
CA ALA A 28 17.14 14.83 -3.73
C ALA A 28 18.16 15.99 -3.82
N THR A 29 17.95 16.98 -2.97
CA THR A 29 18.97 17.93 -2.47
C THR A 29 19.50 17.53 -1.08
N GLU A 30 18.94 16.46 -0.49
CA GLU A 30 19.14 16.00 0.89
C GLU A 30 20.17 14.86 0.98
N GLU A 31 20.82 14.70 2.15
CA GLU A 31 21.79 13.63 2.36
C GLU A 31 21.15 12.22 2.30
N THR A 32 21.85 11.30 1.63
CA THR A 32 21.45 9.90 1.38
C THR A 32 21.04 9.16 2.66
N GLN A 33 21.66 9.48 3.80
CA GLN A 33 21.40 8.83 5.09
C GLN A 33 19.99 9.14 5.62
N THR A 34 19.56 10.40 5.48
CA THR A 34 18.22 10.87 5.87
C THR A 34 17.14 10.25 5.00
N LEU A 35 17.41 10.10 3.70
CA LEU A 35 16.52 9.44 2.74
C LEU A 35 16.33 7.94 3.06
N LEU A 36 17.40 7.26 3.45
CA LEU A 36 17.38 5.85 3.80
C LEU A 36 16.52 5.62 5.06
N MET A 37 16.71 6.42 6.10
CA MET A 37 15.87 6.42 7.31
C MET A 37 14.38 6.63 6.99
N ARG A 38 14.06 7.65 6.18
CA ARG A 38 12.68 7.92 5.76
C ARG A 38 12.08 6.74 4.98
N SER A 39 12.86 6.11 4.12
CA SER A 39 12.40 4.97 3.30
C SER A 39 12.11 3.73 4.15
N ILE A 40 12.93 3.46 5.18
CA ILE A 40 12.65 2.42 6.17
C ILE A 40 11.36 2.74 6.91
N PHE A 41 11.17 3.99 7.33
CA PHE A 41 9.97 4.42 8.04
C PHE A 41 8.70 4.24 7.20
N VAL A 42 8.81 4.56 5.92
CA VAL A 42 7.75 4.36 4.92
C VAL A 42 7.45 2.86 4.74
N ALA A 43 8.47 2.01 4.62
CA ALA A 43 8.29 0.56 4.53
C ALA A 43 7.58 -0.02 5.78
N CYS A 44 8.00 0.41 6.98
CA CYS A 44 7.35 0.03 8.23
C CYS A 44 5.90 0.52 8.29
N THR A 45 5.64 1.75 7.83
CA THR A 45 4.29 2.32 7.78
C THR A 45 3.39 1.51 6.84
N PHE A 46 3.89 1.13 5.66
CA PHE A 46 3.14 0.27 4.74
C PHE A 46 2.89 -1.13 5.30
N ALA A 47 3.87 -1.71 6.01
CA ALA A 47 3.67 -2.98 6.70
C ALA A 47 2.59 -2.88 7.79
N LEU A 48 2.58 -1.80 8.58
CA LEU A 48 1.54 -1.54 9.57
C LEU A 48 0.16 -1.38 8.92
N LEU A 49 0.07 -0.56 7.87
CA LEU A 49 -1.18 -0.37 7.10
C LEU A 49 -1.67 -1.70 6.51
N TYR A 50 -0.76 -2.57 6.07
CA TYR A 50 -1.08 -3.92 5.62
C TYR A 50 -1.76 -4.74 6.72
N PHE A 51 -1.15 -4.79 7.90
CA PHE A 51 -1.69 -5.51 9.04
C PHE A 51 -3.03 -4.94 9.53
N ILE A 52 -3.15 -3.62 9.63
CA ILE A 52 -4.38 -2.94 10.10
C ILE A 52 -5.53 -3.19 9.11
N THR A 53 -5.29 -3.01 7.81
CA THR A 53 -6.30 -3.25 6.76
C THR A 53 -6.77 -4.70 6.81
N PHE A 54 -5.84 -5.65 6.92
CA PHE A 54 -6.21 -7.06 7.05
C PHE A 54 -6.92 -7.35 8.37
N SER A 55 -6.57 -6.69 9.47
CA SER A 55 -7.22 -6.89 10.78
C SER A 55 -8.69 -6.44 10.75
N LEU A 56 -8.97 -5.28 10.15
CA LEU A 56 -10.30 -4.67 10.08
C LEU A 56 -11.35 -5.50 9.32
N LEU A 57 -10.93 -6.35 8.38
CA LEU A 57 -11.89 -7.15 7.62
C LEU A 57 -12.33 -8.37 8.44
N ASN A 58 -13.55 -8.35 8.97
CA ASN A 58 -14.00 -9.35 9.95
C ASN A 58 -14.16 -10.79 9.39
N ASN A 59 -14.33 -10.96 8.07
CA ASN A 59 -14.57 -12.25 7.43
C ASN A 59 -13.38 -12.65 6.52
N GLU A 60 -12.85 -13.87 6.66
CA GLU A 60 -11.72 -14.38 5.88
C GLU A 60 -11.94 -14.32 4.36
N SER A 61 -13.18 -14.54 3.90
CA SER A 61 -13.52 -14.45 2.48
C SER A 61 -13.39 -13.02 1.98
N ARG A 62 -13.87 -12.03 2.77
CA ARG A 62 -13.76 -10.61 2.41
C ARG A 62 -12.30 -10.13 2.50
N LYS A 63 -11.53 -10.59 3.50
CA LYS A 63 -10.08 -10.33 3.65
C LYS A 63 -9.31 -10.65 2.37
N ARG A 64 -9.56 -11.82 1.78
CA ARG A 64 -8.88 -12.27 0.56
C ARG A 64 -9.27 -11.47 -0.69
N LEU A 65 -10.50 -11.00 -0.72
CA LEU A 65 -11.09 -10.34 -1.86
C LEU A 65 -10.71 -8.86 -1.93
N TYR A 66 -10.89 -8.16 -0.80
CA TYR A 66 -10.75 -6.72 -0.65
C TYR A 66 -9.39 -6.30 -0.09
N GLY A 67 -8.73 -7.14 0.71
CA GLY A 67 -7.45 -6.81 1.36
C GLY A 67 -6.34 -6.42 0.37
N PRO A 68 -6.00 -7.28 -0.61
CA PRO A 68 -4.94 -6.95 -1.57
C PRO A 68 -5.27 -5.71 -2.43
N PRO A 69 -6.48 -5.56 -3.01
CA PRO A 69 -6.84 -4.36 -3.77
C PRO A 69 -6.84 -3.07 -2.95
N LEU A 70 -7.38 -3.08 -1.73
CA LEU A 70 -7.33 -1.92 -0.82
C LEU A 70 -5.91 -1.50 -0.53
N LEU A 71 -5.04 -2.47 -0.27
CA LEU A 71 -3.64 -2.20 0.01
C LEU A 71 -2.92 -1.62 -1.20
N ILE A 72 -3.03 -2.26 -2.36
CA ILE A 72 -2.43 -1.76 -3.60
C ILE A 72 -2.95 -0.35 -3.90
N GLY A 73 -4.25 -0.12 -3.73
CA GLY A 73 -4.88 1.18 -3.92
C GLY A 73 -4.34 2.24 -2.96
N LEU A 74 -4.30 1.95 -1.66
CA LEU A 74 -3.78 2.86 -0.62
C LEU A 74 -2.32 3.24 -0.89
N ILE A 75 -1.50 2.24 -1.20
CA ILE A 75 -0.08 2.35 -1.48
C ILE A 75 0.16 3.17 -2.75
N GLY A 76 -0.48 2.76 -3.86
CA GLY A 76 -0.35 3.43 -5.15
C GLY A 76 -0.87 4.87 -5.06
N GLY A 77 -1.97 5.07 -4.33
CA GLY A 77 -2.53 6.38 -4.05
C GLY A 77 -1.57 7.30 -3.31
N ILE A 78 -0.87 6.80 -2.28
CA ILE A 78 0.16 7.59 -1.57
C ILE A 78 1.30 7.97 -2.50
N LEU A 79 1.82 7.04 -3.29
CA LEU A 79 2.94 7.30 -4.20
C LEU A 79 2.58 8.29 -5.30
N ILE A 80 1.43 8.10 -5.94
CA ILE A 80 0.92 9.01 -6.98
C ILE A 80 0.58 10.38 -6.37
N GLY A 81 -0.07 10.39 -5.20
CA GLY A 81 -0.37 11.62 -4.48
C GLY A 81 0.89 12.41 -4.11
N GLN A 82 1.97 11.72 -3.72
CA GLN A 82 3.25 12.35 -3.45
C GLN A 82 3.89 12.95 -4.71
N LEU A 83 3.78 12.27 -5.86
CA LEU A 83 4.23 12.82 -7.15
C LEU A 83 3.47 14.11 -7.52
N LEU A 84 2.19 14.19 -7.15
CA LEU A 84 1.33 15.36 -7.36
C LEU A 84 1.37 16.39 -6.20
N GLN A 85 2.26 16.19 -5.21
CA GLN A 85 2.36 16.99 -3.99
C GLN A 85 1.07 17.07 -3.13
N HIS A 86 0.15 16.13 -3.33
CA HIS A 86 -1.09 16.00 -2.58
C HIS A 86 -1.28 14.55 -2.05
N PRO A 87 -0.43 14.10 -1.11
CA PRO A 87 -0.45 12.72 -0.62
C PRO A 87 -1.77 12.33 0.06
N LEU A 88 -2.40 13.25 0.82
CA LEU A 88 -3.71 12.98 1.45
C LEU A 88 -4.82 12.73 0.42
N ILE A 89 -4.84 13.49 -0.68
CA ILE A 89 -5.81 13.31 -1.76
C ILE A 89 -5.54 11.98 -2.47
N GLY A 90 -4.27 11.67 -2.70
CA GLY A 90 -3.83 10.39 -3.26
C GLY A 90 -4.28 9.18 -2.42
N VAL A 91 -4.18 9.25 -1.10
CA VAL A 91 -4.72 8.23 -0.18
C VAL A 91 -6.23 8.05 -0.40
N GLY A 92 -6.99 9.15 -0.42
CA GLY A 92 -8.44 9.09 -0.61
C GLY A 92 -8.83 8.42 -1.92
N VAL A 93 -8.22 8.84 -3.03
CA VAL A 93 -8.43 8.24 -4.36
C VAL A 93 -8.02 6.77 -4.38
N GLY A 94 -6.87 6.44 -3.78
CA GLY A 94 -6.34 5.09 -3.69
C GLY A 94 -7.27 4.13 -2.94
N VAL A 95 -7.84 4.57 -1.82
CA VAL A 95 -8.83 3.79 -1.05
C VAL A 95 -10.08 3.55 -1.89
N VAL A 96 -10.62 4.57 -2.54
CA VAL A 96 -11.82 4.46 -3.38
C VAL A 96 -11.58 3.45 -4.52
N LEU A 97 -10.45 3.55 -5.22
CA LEU A 97 -10.08 2.60 -6.27
C LEU A 97 -9.91 1.17 -5.74
N GLY A 98 -9.25 1.01 -4.60
CA GLY A 98 -9.06 -0.30 -3.96
C GLY A 98 -10.39 -0.96 -3.57
N LEU A 99 -11.36 -0.17 -3.09
CA LEU A 99 -12.72 -0.64 -2.81
C LEU A 99 -13.47 -1.02 -4.08
N LEU A 100 -13.40 -0.20 -5.14
CA LEU A 100 -14.04 -0.48 -6.42
C LEU A 100 -13.53 -1.78 -7.04
N ILE A 101 -12.21 -1.98 -7.07
CA ILE A 101 -11.59 -3.21 -7.57
C ILE A 101 -12.03 -4.42 -6.73
N GLY A 102 -12.07 -4.28 -5.41
CA GLY A 102 -12.59 -5.32 -4.52
C GLY A 102 -14.05 -5.67 -4.80
N MET A 103 -14.87 -4.67 -5.14
CA MET A 103 -16.29 -4.83 -5.45
C MET A 103 -16.52 -5.51 -6.81
N ILE A 104 -15.76 -5.12 -7.84
CA ILE A 104 -15.75 -5.78 -9.16
C ILE A 104 -15.36 -7.26 -8.99
N ARG A 105 -14.28 -7.52 -8.26
CA ARG A 105 -13.81 -8.88 -7.98
C ARG A 105 -14.83 -9.71 -7.20
N GLN A 106 -15.65 -9.08 -6.34
CA GLN A 106 -16.75 -9.77 -5.68
C GLN A 106 -17.87 -10.17 -6.62
N ARG A 107 -18.19 -9.35 -7.61
CA ARG A 107 -19.18 -9.70 -8.63
C ARG A 107 -18.70 -10.86 -9.49
N SER A 108 -17.47 -10.84 -9.99
CA SER A 108 -16.93 -11.90 -10.85
C SER A 108 -16.75 -13.27 -10.18
N VAL A 109 -16.83 -13.36 -8.85
CA VAL A 109 -16.76 -14.65 -8.11
C VAL A 109 -18.17 -15.20 -7.80
N LYS A 110 -19.22 -14.39 -7.97
CA LYS A 110 -20.61 -14.79 -7.76
C LYS A 110 -21.32 -15.26 -9.03
N GLU A 111 -20.75 -14.96 -10.21
CA GLU A 111 -21.11 -15.56 -11.50
C GLU A 111 -20.31 -16.84 -11.73
#